data_AF-T1IHF9-F1
#
_entry.id   AF-T1IHF9-F1
#
_cell.length_a   1.000
_cell.length_b   1.000
_cell.length_c   1.000
_cell.angle_alpha   90.00
_cell.angle_beta   90.00
_cell.angle_gamma   90.00
#
_symmetry.space_group_name_H-M   'P 1'
#
loop_
_entity.id
_entity.type
_entity.pdbx_description
1 polymer ?
#
loop_
_entity_poly.entity_id
_entity_poly.type
_entity_poly.pdbx_seq_one_letter_code
_entity_poly.pdbx_strand_id
1 'polypeptide(L)'
;MANFGLLCLIATGIGCYYANSLDKLKKNAFKVNAQPPRPFTLPRLVKPTVPDPMKSSSLLIHLGRYGIPERDVLLDYSDFEISYDNLNKIPNWVAEHLTFDNLKQSEFSCYQQDAFVDKEERVHENYQSTAEDYNSANVAFITKGFLVNGKNHQHAERSFRQSSKLSNVVPLAQALAQNETWSDLEAFTRFLTSQYHDVYVFSGPIFAPKYCATSNTNFMEYKVIGDGRVAVPTHFFKIIIARSEENLKKLSIGCYVIPNDSSVGNHQMNEYLVPLLELERKAGFKLFEEGFCSYAEDLMTADEFVKDKINIMAEVGLSW
;
A
#
# COMPACT_ATOMS: atom_id res chain seq x y z
N MET A 1 4.87 -57.84 -50.95
CA MET A 1 3.88 -57.22 -50.05
C MET A 1 3.66 -58.07 -48.79
N ALA A 2 4.70 -58.30 -47.97
CA ALA A 2 4.58 -59.10 -46.74
C ALA A 2 5.13 -58.39 -45.48
N ASN A 3 5.88 -57.29 -45.63
CA ASN A 3 6.54 -56.61 -44.51
C ASN A 3 5.75 -55.45 -43.89
N PHE A 4 4.63 -55.01 -44.49
CA PHE A 4 3.81 -53.92 -43.94
C PHE A 4 2.80 -54.41 -42.88
N GLY A 5 2.29 -55.64 -43.04
CA GLY A 5 1.35 -56.23 -42.07
C GLY A 5 1.97 -56.52 -40.70
N LEU A 6 3.26 -56.91 -40.67
CA LEU A 6 3.97 -57.21 -39.43
C LEU A 6 4.25 -55.95 -38.60
N LEU A 7 4.52 -54.81 -39.25
CA LEU A 7 4.76 -53.54 -38.56
C LEU A 7 3.49 -53.00 -37.87
N CYS A 8 2.33 -53.12 -38.52
CA CYS A 8 1.05 -52.72 -37.92
C CYS A 8 0.65 -53.57 -36.71
N LEU A 9 0.97 -54.86 -36.71
CA LEU A 9 0.71 -55.76 -35.57
C LEU A 9 1.59 -55.44 -34.35
N ILE A 10 2.85 -55.06 -34.58
CA ILE A 10 3.76 -54.66 -33.48
C ILE A 10 3.31 -53.33 -32.88
N ALA A 11 2.92 -52.35 -33.70
CA ALA A 11 2.45 -51.04 -33.23
C ALA A 11 1.14 -51.15 -32.41
N THR A 12 0.20 -51.98 -32.85
CA THR A 12 -1.05 -52.23 -32.11
C THR A 12 -0.81 -53.01 -30.82
N GLY A 13 0.11 -53.99 -30.81
CA GLY A 13 0.50 -54.71 -29.60
C GLY A 13 1.09 -53.80 -28.52
N ILE A 14 1.99 -52.89 -28.90
CA ILE A 14 2.60 -51.91 -27.99
C ILE A 14 1.53 -50.93 -27.47
N GLY A 15 0.65 -50.41 -28.34
CA GLY A 15 -0.45 -49.53 -27.94
C GLY A 15 -1.39 -50.15 -26.92
N CYS A 16 -1.79 -51.41 -27.12
CA CYS A 16 -2.65 -52.14 -26.17
C CYS A 16 -1.95 -52.41 -24.82
N TYR A 17 -0.64 -52.65 -24.81
CA TYR A 17 0.12 -52.87 -23.58
C TYR A 17 0.19 -51.59 -22.72
N TYR A 18 0.50 -50.45 -23.33
CA TYR A 18 0.54 -49.16 -22.62
C TYR A 18 -0.85 -48.69 -22.18
N ALA A 19 -1.89 -48.93 -22.97
CA ALA A 19 -3.27 -48.62 -22.57
C ALA A 19 -3.69 -49.41 -21.32
N ASN A 20 -3.40 -50.72 -21.26
CA ASN A 20 -3.71 -51.54 -20.07
C ASN A 20 -2.88 -51.15 -18.84
N SER A 21 -1.64 -50.69 -19.03
CA SER A 21 -0.78 -50.21 -17.93
C SER A 21 -1.29 -48.89 -17.36
N LEU A 22 -1.71 -47.94 -18.21
CA LEU A 22 -2.32 -46.68 -17.80
C LEU A 22 -3.67 -46.90 -17.09
N ASP A 23 -4.45 -47.89 -17.51
CA ASP A 23 -5.73 -48.22 -16.87
C ASP A 23 -5.54 -48.85 -15.47
N LYS A 24 -4.45 -49.62 -15.28
CA LYS A 24 -4.02 -50.08 -13.95
C LYS A 24 -3.55 -48.93 -13.05
N LEU A 25 -2.87 -47.92 -13.60
CA LEU A 25 -2.46 -46.73 -12.84
C LEU A 25 -3.67 -45.85 -12.45
N LYS A 26 -4.68 -45.71 -13.32
CA LYS A 26 -5.94 -45.01 -12.99
C LYS A 26 -6.72 -45.69 -11.87
N LYS A 27 -6.75 -47.02 -11.81
CA LYS A 27 -7.44 -47.76 -10.74
C LYS A 27 -6.78 -47.63 -9.36
N ASN A 28 -5.50 -47.24 -9.33
CA ASN A 28 -4.74 -46.97 -8.10
C ASN A 28 -4.52 -45.47 -7.85
N ALA A 29 -5.13 -44.58 -8.64
CA ALA A 29 -5.10 -43.15 -8.39
C ALA A 29 -5.86 -42.84 -7.09
N PHE A 30 -5.14 -42.27 -6.13
CA PHE A 30 -5.58 -41.73 -4.84
C PHE A 30 -7.10 -41.53 -4.72
N LYS A 31 -7.78 -42.41 -3.99
CA LYS A 31 -9.08 -42.11 -3.40
C LYS A 31 -8.87 -41.10 -2.27
N VAL A 32 -8.93 -39.82 -2.60
CA VAL A 32 -9.13 -38.78 -1.60
C VAL A 32 -10.58 -38.91 -1.11
N ASN A 33 -10.76 -39.37 0.12
CA ASN A 33 -12.05 -39.27 0.80
C ASN A 33 -12.34 -37.79 1.04
N ALA A 34 -12.99 -37.13 0.08
CA ALA A 34 -13.55 -35.81 0.29
C ALA A 34 -14.57 -35.91 1.44
N GLN A 35 -14.31 -35.23 2.56
CA GLN A 35 -15.35 -35.02 3.56
C GLN A 35 -16.55 -34.35 2.86
N PRO A 36 -17.79 -34.78 3.14
CA PRO A 36 -18.95 -34.05 2.65
C PRO A 36 -18.83 -32.58 3.08
N PRO A 37 -19.21 -31.62 2.23
CA PRO A 37 -19.15 -30.21 2.60
C PRO A 37 -19.92 -30.02 3.89
N ARG A 38 -19.26 -29.47 4.92
CA ARG A 38 -19.96 -29.05 6.13
C ARG A 38 -21.06 -28.09 5.69
N PRO A 39 -22.31 -28.24 6.17
CA PRO A 39 -23.33 -27.26 5.89
C PRO A 39 -22.81 -25.89 6.30
N PHE A 40 -22.74 -24.97 5.34
CA PHE A 40 -22.43 -23.57 5.57
C PHE A 40 -23.45 -23.05 6.58
N THR A 41 -23.03 -22.94 7.83
CA THR A 41 -23.78 -22.22 8.84
C THR A 41 -23.47 -20.76 8.57
N LEU A 42 -24.47 -20.00 8.11
CA LEU A 42 -24.35 -18.55 8.02
C LEU A 42 -23.81 -18.04 9.37
N PRO A 43 -22.75 -17.22 9.39
CA PRO A 43 -22.37 -16.52 10.60
C PRO A 43 -23.60 -15.80 11.12
N ARG A 44 -24.01 -16.10 12.35
CA ARG A 44 -25.06 -15.34 13.01
C ARG A 44 -24.63 -13.88 12.94
N LEU A 45 -25.47 -13.02 12.35
CA LEU A 45 -25.34 -11.57 12.41
C LEU A 45 -25.15 -11.18 13.89
N VAL A 46 -23.90 -11.03 14.31
CA VAL A 46 -23.56 -10.32 15.53
C VAL A 46 -23.81 -8.87 15.16
N LYS A 47 -24.86 -8.28 15.73
CA LYS A 47 -25.05 -6.82 15.64
C LYS A 47 -23.70 -6.18 16.00
N PRO A 48 -23.20 -5.21 15.22
CA PRO A 48 -22.00 -4.48 15.60
C PRO A 48 -22.23 -3.94 17.01
N THR A 49 -21.52 -4.49 17.98
CA THR A 49 -21.39 -3.84 19.28
C THR A 49 -20.50 -2.66 18.99
N VAL A 50 -21.11 -1.49 18.79
CA VAL A 50 -20.39 -0.22 18.87
C VAL A 50 -19.55 -0.30 20.15
N PRO A 51 -18.21 -0.20 20.08
CA PRO A 51 -17.39 -0.13 21.27
C PRO A 51 -17.95 0.99 22.13
N ASP A 52 -18.43 0.65 23.32
CA ASP A 52 -18.88 1.63 24.29
C ASP A 52 -17.72 2.63 24.52
N PRO A 53 -17.87 3.93 24.17
CA PRO A 53 -16.79 4.90 24.27
C PRO A 53 -16.29 5.11 25.72
N MET A 54 -16.91 4.48 26.72
CA MET A 54 -16.65 4.74 28.13
C MET A 54 -16.32 3.50 28.98
N LYS A 55 -15.44 2.62 28.47
CA LYS A 55 -14.51 1.89 29.37
C LYS A 55 -13.13 2.53 29.37
N SER A 56 -13.06 3.86 29.58
CA SER A 56 -11.80 4.45 30.01
C SER A 56 -11.42 3.81 31.35
N SER A 57 -10.17 3.33 31.46
CA SER A 57 -9.73 2.74 32.72
C SER A 57 -9.89 3.77 33.83
N SER A 58 -10.39 3.35 35.00
CA SER A 58 -10.52 4.25 36.17
C SER A 58 -9.19 4.95 36.51
N LEU A 59 -8.07 4.31 36.16
CA LEU A 59 -6.72 4.85 36.25
C LEU A 59 -6.46 6.01 35.28
N LEU A 60 -6.85 5.90 34.01
CA LEU A 60 -6.67 6.99 33.04
C LEU A 60 -7.56 8.20 33.35
N ILE A 61 -8.77 7.97 33.87
CA ILE A 61 -9.61 9.08 34.38
C ILE A 61 -8.91 9.78 35.56
N HIS A 62 -8.31 9.01 36.48
CA HIS A 62 -7.66 9.55 37.67
C HIS A 62 -6.32 10.26 37.37
N LEU A 63 -5.54 9.72 36.43
CA LEU A 63 -4.24 10.26 36.03
C LEU A 63 -4.36 11.32 34.94
N GLY A 64 -5.44 11.35 34.17
CA GLY A 64 -5.62 12.30 33.07
C GLY A 64 -5.53 13.76 33.48
N ARG A 65 -5.82 14.09 34.75
CA ARG A 65 -5.59 15.43 35.32
C ARG A 65 -4.12 15.89 35.33
N TYR A 66 -3.19 14.94 35.24
CA TYR A 66 -1.74 15.19 35.16
C TYR A 66 -1.18 14.98 33.75
N GLY A 67 -2.05 14.68 32.78
CA GLY A 67 -1.69 14.33 31.42
C GLY A 67 -1.63 12.82 31.19
N ILE A 68 -1.90 12.44 29.94
CA ILE A 68 -1.74 11.08 29.43
C ILE A 68 -0.62 11.16 28.39
N PRO A 69 0.35 10.23 28.37
CA PRO A 69 1.35 10.21 27.33
C PRO A 69 0.69 10.08 25.95
N GLU A 70 0.84 11.11 25.13
CA GLU A 70 0.42 11.14 23.73
C GLU A 70 1.68 11.05 22.87
N ARG A 71 1.77 10.00 22.05
CA ARG A 71 2.89 9.81 21.13
C ARG A 71 2.51 10.12 19.69
N ASP A 72 1.37 9.60 19.25
CA ASP A 72 0.93 9.72 17.87
C ASP A 72 -0.14 10.82 17.79
N VAL A 73 -0.02 11.74 16.83
CA VAL A 73 -0.90 12.91 16.67
C VAL A 73 -1.73 12.76 15.41
N LEU A 74 -3.04 12.96 15.50
CA LEU A 74 -3.91 13.08 14.32
C LEU A 74 -3.98 14.54 13.87
N LEU A 75 -3.62 14.78 12.62
CA LEU A 75 -3.61 16.08 11.98
C LEU A 75 -4.66 16.08 10.86
N ASP A 76 -5.69 16.89 11.05
CA ASP A 76 -6.74 17.15 10.08
C ASP A 76 -6.31 18.26 9.11
N TYR A 77 -6.23 17.96 7.81
CA TYR A 77 -6.08 18.96 6.76
C TYR A 77 -7.38 19.09 5.98
N SER A 78 -7.39 19.97 4.97
CA SER A 78 -8.64 20.26 4.24
C SER A 78 -9.13 19.05 3.42
N ASP A 79 -8.19 18.31 2.79
CA ASP A 79 -8.51 17.22 1.85
C ASP A 79 -7.83 15.88 2.20
N PHE A 80 -7.06 15.84 3.28
CA PHE A 80 -6.36 14.64 3.71
C PHE A 80 -6.13 14.67 5.23
N GLU A 81 -5.83 13.51 5.79
CA GLU A 81 -5.52 13.35 7.22
C GLU A 81 -4.16 12.68 7.38
N ILE A 82 -3.45 13.01 8.47
CA ILE A 82 -2.16 12.40 8.80
C ILE A 82 -2.20 11.90 10.23
N SER A 83 -1.82 10.65 10.44
CA SER A 83 -1.32 10.17 11.74
C SER A 83 0.19 10.37 11.78
N TYR A 84 0.68 11.20 12.69
CA TYR A 84 2.09 11.59 12.80
C TYR A 84 2.76 10.89 13.98
N ASP A 85 3.96 10.35 13.77
CA ASP A 85 4.77 9.71 14.80
C ASP A 85 5.79 10.72 15.37
N ASN A 86 5.57 11.17 16.60
CA ASN A 86 6.48 12.10 17.28
C ASN A 86 7.88 11.52 17.52
N LEU A 87 8.03 10.19 17.60
CA LEU A 87 9.31 9.54 17.83
C LEU A 87 10.15 9.51 16.55
N ASN A 88 9.54 9.07 15.45
CA ASN A 88 10.23 8.91 14.16
C ASN A 88 10.22 10.20 13.32
N LYS A 89 9.41 11.19 13.71
CA LYS A 89 9.27 12.51 13.08
C LYS A 89 8.78 12.45 11.63
N ILE A 90 7.96 11.46 11.34
CA ILE A 90 7.35 11.19 10.03
C ILE A 90 5.92 10.68 10.25
N PRO A 91 5.06 10.65 9.22
CA PRO A 91 3.76 9.97 9.29
C PRO A 91 3.87 8.50 9.72
N ASN A 92 2.93 8.04 10.53
CA ASN A 92 2.53 6.62 10.57
C ASN A 92 1.78 6.25 9.29
N TRP A 93 0.85 7.11 8.88
CA TRP A 93 0.09 6.99 7.64
C TRP A 93 -0.55 8.33 7.27
N VAL A 94 -0.85 8.50 6.00
CA VAL A 94 -1.70 9.57 5.46
C VAL A 94 -2.91 8.95 4.78
N ALA A 95 -4.03 9.66 4.78
CA ALA A 95 -5.26 9.24 4.12
C ALA A 95 -5.79 10.38 3.23
N GLU A 96 -6.05 10.08 1.96
CA GLU A 96 -6.58 11.04 0.99
C GLU A 96 -7.74 10.42 0.20
N HIS A 97 -8.68 11.28 -0.23
CA HIS A 97 -9.80 10.90 -1.09
C HIS A 97 -9.69 11.64 -2.42
N LEU A 98 -9.63 10.85 -3.50
CA LEU A 98 -9.49 11.34 -4.86
C LEU A 98 -10.77 11.11 -5.64
N THR A 99 -11.18 12.13 -6.39
CA THR A 99 -12.28 12.09 -7.35
C THR A 99 -11.79 12.64 -8.68
N PHE A 100 -12.39 12.19 -9.77
CA PHE A 100 -12.01 12.64 -11.12
C PHE A 100 -12.22 14.15 -11.29
N ASP A 101 -13.33 14.66 -10.78
CA ASP A 101 -13.70 16.08 -10.86
C ASP A 101 -12.67 16.98 -10.15
N ASN A 102 -12.18 16.57 -8.98
CA ASN A 102 -11.17 17.34 -8.24
C ASN A 102 -9.81 17.31 -8.95
N LEU A 103 -9.45 16.20 -9.61
CA LEU A 103 -8.19 16.12 -10.37
C LEU A 103 -8.22 16.86 -11.70
N LYS A 104 -9.41 17.07 -12.27
CA LYS A 104 -9.61 17.89 -13.48
C LYS A 104 -9.57 19.39 -13.21
N GLN A 105 -9.96 19.78 -12.00
CA GLN A 105 -9.91 21.17 -11.57
C GLN A 105 -8.47 21.52 -11.20
N SER A 106 -7.84 22.35 -12.03
CA SER A 106 -6.55 22.95 -11.71
C SER A 106 -6.75 24.45 -11.58
N GLU A 107 -7.01 24.91 -10.36
CA GLU A 107 -7.04 26.35 -10.06
C GLU A 107 -5.62 26.93 -9.97
N PHE A 108 -4.60 26.07 -9.77
CA PHE A 108 -3.23 26.49 -9.54
C PHE A 108 -2.22 25.59 -10.25
N SER A 109 -1.33 26.19 -11.07
CA SER A 109 -0.18 25.50 -11.65
C SER A 109 0.97 25.51 -10.64
N CYS A 110 1.09 24.46 -9.82
CA CYS A 110 2.23 24.35 -8.91
C CYS A 110 3.45 23.74 -9.62
N TYR A 111 4.46 24.56 -9.92
CA TYR A 111 5.66 24.01 -10.56
C TYR A 111 6.61 23.31 -9.58
N GLN A 112 6.55 23.56 -8.25
CA GLN A 112 7.52 22.99 -7.31
C GLN A 112 6.97 22.85 -5.87
N GLN A 113 6.39 21.70 -5.52
CA GLN A 113 6.04 21.35 -4.13
C GLN A 113 7.30 21.33 -3.25
N ASP A 114 8.41 20.81 -3.78
CA ASP A 114 9.69 20.63 -3.09
C ASP A 114 10.41 21.94 -2.74
N ALA A 115 10.10 23.04 -3.44
CA ALA A 115 10.77 24.32 -3.26
C ALA A 115 10.39 25.01 -1.95
N PHE A 116 9.21 24.68 -1.39
CA PHE A 116 8.68 25.30 -0.19
C PHE A 116 8.10 24.21 0.70
N VAL A 117 8.85 23.82 1.73
CA VAL A 117 8.37 22.94 2.80
C VAL A 117 8.25 23.73 4.09
N ASP A 118 7.11 23.59 4.76
CA ASP A 118 6.80 24.34 5.98
C ASP A 118 6.77 23.41 7.20
N LYS A 119 7.12 23.94 8.37
CA LYS A 119 6.97 23.22 9.64
C LYS A 119 5.49 22.98 9.95
N GLU A 120 5.20 21.97 10.75
CA GLU A 120 3.86 21.72 11.28
C GLU A 120 3.74 22.30 12.69
N GLU A 121 3.09 23.45 12.79
CA GLU A 121 3.00 24.23 14.02
C GLU A 121 2.13 23.57 15.11
N ARG A 122 1.27 22.61 14.73
CA ARG A 122 0.44 21.84 15.69
C ARG A 122 1.22 20.75 16.43
N VAL A 123 2.38 20.34 15.91
CA VAL A 123 3.28 19.37 16.57
C VAL A 123 4.26 20.14 17.44
N HIS A 124 4.62 19.64 18.62
CA HIS A 124 5.61 20.32 19.46
C HIS A 124 7.00 20.32 18.80
N GLU A 125 7.76 21.43 18.90
CA GLU A 125 9.05 21.63 18.21
C GLU A 125 10.05 20.47 18.34
N ASN A 126 10.16 19.87 19.53
CA ASN A 126 11.04 18.72 19.79
C ASN A 126 10.71 17.47 18.96
N TYR A 127 9.47 17.36 18.46
CA TYR A 127 8.97 16.21 17.72
C TYR A 127 8.78 16.50 16.23
N GLN A 128 9.04 17.73 15.78
CA GLN A 128 9.01 18.11 14.37
C GLN A 128 10.31 17.68 13.68
N SER A 129 10.19 17.32 12.39
CA SER A 129 11.31 17.36 11.45
C SER A 129 11.52 18.79 10.93
N THR A 130 12.73 19.09 10.47
CA THR A 130 13.11 20.41 9.94
C THR A 130 13.63 20.30 8.52
N ALA A 131 13.63 21.41 7.77
CA ALA A 131 14.19 21.41 6.42
C ALA A 131 15.69 21.09 6.43
N GLU A 132 16.42 21.49 7.47
CA GLU A 132 17.84 21.17 7.65
C GLU A 132 18.09 19.67 7.73
N ASP A 133 17.20 18.90 8.35
CA ASP A 133 17.35 17.43 8.50
C ASP A 133 17.41 16.70 7.15
N TYR A 134 16.75 17.25 6.12
CA TYR A 134 16.71 16.69 4.77
C TYR A 134 17.71 17.33 3.80
N ASN A 135 18.30 18.48 4.15
CA ASN A 135 19.18 19.24 3.27
C ASN A 135 20.66 19.17 3.69
N SER A 136 20.99 18.44 4.77
CA SER A 136 22.36 18.36 5.26
C SER A 136 23.27 17.61 4.26
N ALA A 137 24.55 18.02 4.16
CA ALA A 137 25.47 17.45 3.16
C ALA A 137 25.69 15.93 3.31
N ASN A 138 25.48 15.38 4.51
CA ASN A 138 25.61 13.95 4.81
C ASN A 138 24.38 13.11 4.43
N VAL A 139 23.30 13.70 3.87
CA VAL A 139 22.07 12.98 3.51
C VAL A 139 21.82 12.92 2.01
N ALA A 140 22.86 13.07 1.18
CA ALA A 140 22.77 13.08 -0.29
C ALA A 140 22.14 11.81 -0.92
N PHE A 141 22.01 10.71 -0.16
CA PHE A 141 21.34 9.48 -0.60
C PHE A 141 19.81 9.48 -0.41
N ILE A 142 19.26 10.55 0.17
CA ILE A 142 17.84 10.77 0.44
C ILE A 142 17.34 12.00 -0.32
N THR A 143 16.08 11.95 -0.75
CA THR A 143 15.28 13.11 -1.14
C THR A 143 14.05 13.23 -0.23
N LYS A 144 13.38 14.38 -0.26
CA LYS A 144 12.08 14.56 0.39
C LYS A 144 11.03 13.76 -0.38
N GLY A 145 10.45 12.74 0.23
CA GLY A 145 9.27 12.04 -0.30
C GLY A 145 8.01 12.62 0.31
N PHE A 146 7.02 12.97 -0.52
CA PHE A 146 5.71 13.40 -0.06
C PHE A 146 4.77 12.19 -0.11
N LEU A 147 4.07 11.88 0.99
CA LEU A 147 3.10 10.79 0.98
C LEU A 147 1.78 11.21 0.34
N VAL A 148 1.35 12.45 0.60
CA VAL A 148 0.31 13.16 -0.16
C VAL A 148 0.96 14.03 -1.22
N ASN A 149 0.74 13.71 -2.49
CA ASN A 149 1.27 14.48 -3.62
C ASN A 149 0.38 15.71 -3.87
N GLY A 150 0.99 16.90 -3.94
CA GLY A 150 0.24 18.14 -4.16
C GLY A 150 -0.52 18.18 -5.48
N LYS A 151 -0.07 17.43 -6.50
CA LYS A 151 -0.81 17.27 -7.77
C LYS A 151 -2.23 16.73 -7.57
N ASN A 152 -2.48 15.99 -6.49
CA ASN A 152 -3.79 15.44 -6.18
C ASN A 152 -4.78 16.50 -5.63
N HIS A 153 -4.26 17.67 -5.21
CA HIS A 153 -5.01 18.70 -4.49
C HIS A 153 -4.92 20.10 -5.14
N GLN A 154 -4.69 20.15 -6.46
CA GLN A 154 -4.56 21.41 -7.22
C GLN A 154 -5.87 22.20 -7.41
N HIS A 155 -7.00 21.58 -7.09
CA HIS A 155 -8.32 22.22 -7.10
C HIS A 155 -8.50 23.23 -5.96
N ALA A 156 -7.66 23.18 -4.92
CA ALA A 156 -7.72 24.09 -3.79
C ALA A 156 -6.31 24.50 -3.34
N GLU A 157 -5.98 25.79 -3.44
CA GLU A 157 -4.66 26.32 -3.06
C GLU A 157 -4.28 25.95 -1.62
N ARG A 158 -5.25 25.99 -0.70
CA ARG A 158 -5.02 25.64 0.71
C ARG A 158 -4.55 24.19 0.84
N SER A 159 -5.22 23.26 0.19
CA SER A 159 -4.91 21.83 0.24
C SER A 159 -3.55 21.53 -0.38
N PHE A 160 -3.24 22.16 -1.53
CA PHE A 160 -1.92 22.10 -2.15
C PHE A 160 -0.81 22.60 -1.20
N ARG A 161 -0.98 23.77 -0.57
CA ARG A 161 0.03 24.28 0.39
C ARG A 161 0.16 23.41 1.62
N GLN A 162 -0.96 22.82 2.09
CA GLN A 162 -0.95 21.90 3.22
C GLN A 162 -0.16 20.61 2.90
N SER A 163 -0.19 20.10 1.67
CA SER A 163 0.59 18.91 1.29
C SER A 163 2.11 19.17 1.30
N SER A 164 2.56 20.43 1.32
CA SER A 164 3.97 20.81 1.49
C SER A 164 4.46 20.84 2.95
N LYS A 165 3.61 20.54 3.94
CA LYS A 165 4.02 20.50 5.35
C LYS A 165 4.99 19.34 5.61
N LEU A 166 6.02 19.56 6.42
CA LEU A 166 7.03 18.56 6.81
C LEU A 166 6.44 17.37 7.56
N SER A 167 5.27 17.53 8.17
CA SER A 167 4.47 16.42 8.71
C SER A 167 4.06 15.40 7.65
N ASN A 168 4.05 15.74 6.36
CA ASN A 168 3.77 14.85 5.22
C ASN A 168 5.06 14.31 4.55
N VAL A 169 6.24 14.67 5.06
CA VAL A 169 7.52 14.38 4.39
C VAL A 169 8.25 13.21 5.03
N VAL A 170 8.73 12.29 4.20
CA VAL A 170 9.50 11.10 4.59
C VAL A 170 10.88 11.08 3.91
N PRO A 171 11.91 10.50 4.54
CA PRO A 171 13.17 10.21 3.86
C PRO A 171 13.00 9.16 2.75
N LEU A 172 12.95 9.59 1.50
CA LEU A 172 12.85 8.73 0.32
C LEU A 172 14.24 8.47 -0.26
N ALA A 173 14.62 7.20 -0.45
CA ALA A 173 15.89 6.85 -1.06
C ALA A 173 15.95 7.39 -2.49
N GLN A 174 17.08 8.02 -2.84
CA GLN A 174 17.27 8.60 -4.17
C GLN A 174 17.12 7.55 -5.28
N ALA A 175 17.51 6.29 -5.03
CA ALA A 175 17.33 5.20 -5.98
C ALA A 175 15.86 4.88 -6.28
N LEU A 176 14.99 4.90 -5.28
CA LEU A 176 13.54 4.73 -5.45
C LEU A 176 12.90 5.97 -6.10
N ALA A 177 13.41 7.18 -5.80
CA ALA A 177 12.95 8.39 -6.48
C ALA A 177 13.31 8.37 -7.98
N GLN A 178 14.47 7.83 -8.35
CA GLN A 178 14.97 7.81 -9.73
C GLN A 178 14.35 6.73 -10.62
N ASN A 179 13.89 5.60 -10.06
CA ASN A 179 13.31 4.53 -10.86
C ASN A 179 11.80 4.71 -11.12
N GLU A 180 11.23 5.84 -10.69
CA GLU A 180 9.85 6.27 -10.90
C GLU A 180 8.76 5.35 -10.31
N THR A 181 9.11 4.28 -9.57
CA THR A 181 8.10 3.31 -9.11
C THR A 181 7.08 3.95 -8.17
N TRP A 182 7.53 4.82 -7.25
CA TRP A 182 6.60 5.53 -6.36
C TRP A 182 5.71 6.52 -7.12
N SER A 183 6.28 7.32 -8.02
CA SER A 183 5.53 8.28 -8.84
C SER A 183 4.55 7.61 -9.80
N ASP A 184 4.89 6.41 -10.30
CA ASP A 184 4.02 5.63 -11.16
C ASP A 184 2.80 5.11 -10.40
N LEU A 185 3.00 4.71 -9.14
CA LEU A 185 1.90 4.32 -8.28
C LEU A 185 1.01 5.53 -7.92
N GLU A 186 1.58 6.71 -7.74
CA GLU A 186 0.80 7.95 -7.59
C GLU A 186 -0.01 8.26 -8.84
N ALA A 187 0.59 8.18 -10.03
CA ALA A 187 -0.12 8.39 -11.29
C ALA A 187 -1.23 7.36 -11.50
N PHE A 188 -0.99 6.10 -11.11
CA PHE A 188 -1.98 5.04 -11.15
C PHE A 188 -3.18 5.35 -10.25
N THR A 189 -2.96 5.89 -9.04
CA THR A 189 -4.07 6.29 -8.15
C THR A 189 -4.93 7.39 -8.76
N ARG A 190 -4.32 8.36 -9.47
CA ARG A 190 -5.05 9.38 -10.23
C ARG A 190 -5.84 8.76 -11.38
N PHE A 191 -5.23 7.87 -12.15
CA PHE A 191 -5.89 7.17 -13.25
C PHE A 191 -7.13 6.41 -12.80
N LEU A 192 -7.08 5.72 -11.66
CA LEU A 192 -8.21 4.96 -11.14
C LEU A 192 -9.47 5.81 -10.94
N THR A 193 -9.36 7.12 -10.70
CA THR A 193 -10.53 8.01 -10.61
C THR A 193 -11.32 8.10 -11.93
N SER A 194 -10.70 7.81 -13.08
CA SER A 194 -11.40 7.72 -14.36
C SER A 194 -12.24 6.44 -14.52
N GLN A 195 -11.98 5.44 -13.67
CA GLN A 195 -12.62 4.11 -13.72
C GLN A 195 -13.56 3.89 -12.52
N TYR A 196 -13.35 4.62 -11.43
CA TYR A 196 -14.05 4.49 -10.16
C TYR A 196 -14.49 5.86 -9.66
N HIS A 197 -15.68 5.92 -9.06
CA HIS A 197 -16.26 7.16 -8.55
C HIS A 197 -15.43 7.75 -7.39
N ASP A 198 -15.02 6.89 -6.46
CA ASP A 198 -14.19 7.29 -5.33
C ASP A 198 -12.96 6.40 -5.25
N VAL A 199 -11.82 7.03 -5.05
CA VAL A 199 -10.55 6.36 -4.77
C VAL A 199 -10.02 6.90 -3.45
N TYR A 200 -10.00 6.07 -2.41
CA TYR A 200 -9.36 6.38 -1.13
C TYR A 200 -7.96 5.77 -1.13
N VAL A 201 -6.98 6.55 -0.70
CA VAL A 201 -5.57 6.12 -0.69
C VAL A 201 -5.00 6.31 0.70
N PHE A 202 -4.41 5.25 1.24
CA PHE A 202 -3.58 5.33 2.44
C PHE A 202 -2.14 5.09 2.05
N SER A 203 -1.23 5.97 2.46
CA SER A 203 0.21 5.83 2.21
C SER A 203 0.99 5.94 3.51
N GLY A 204 2.11 5.25 3.65
CA GLY A 204 2.90 5.35 4.88
C GLY A 204 4.19 4.54 4.86
N PRO A 205 5.08 4.75 5.85
CA PRO A 205 6.31 4.00 6.00
C PRO A 205 6.09 2.63 6.66
N ILE A 206 7.01 1.71 6.39
CA ILE A 206 7.17 0.44 7.12
C ILE A 206 8.63 0.27 7.55
N PHE A 207 8.81 -0.19 8.79
CA PHE A 207 10.09 -0.62 9.33
C PHE A 207 10.11 -2.15 9.45
N ALA A 208 10.63 -2.82 8.43
CA ALA A 208 10.66 -4.27 8.35
C ALA A 208 11.87 -4.85 9.10
N PRO A 209 11.72 -5.98 9.81
CA PRO A 209 12.84 -6.68 10.43
C PRO A 209 13.73 -7.33 9.36
N LYS A 210 15.03 -7.43 9.67
CA LYS A 210 16.01 -8.20 8.90
C LYS A 210 16.46 -9.41 9.70
N TYR A 211 16.67 -10.53 9.01
CA TYR A 211 17.21 -11.74 9.60
C TYR A 211 18.73 -11.75 9.50
N CYS A 212 19.42 -11.91 10.63
CA CYS A 212 20.87 -12.08 10.69
C CYS A 212 21.20 -13.58 10.72
N ALA A 213 21.72 -14.12 9.62
CA ALA A 213 22.10 -15.54 9.54
C ALA A 213 23.22 -15.92 10.51
N THR A 214 24.18 -15.01 10.78
CA THR A 214 25.32 -15.28 11.67
C THR A 214 24.90 -15.40 13.13
N SER A 215 23.95 -14.60 13.59
CA SER A 215 23.45 -14.65 14.98
C SER A 215 22.17 -15.46 15.14
N ASN A 216 21.54 -15.89 14.04
CA ASN A 216 20.21 -16.54 14.03
C ASN A 216 19.15 -15.71 14.80
N THR A 217 19.13 -14.39 14.56
CA THR A 217 18.18 -13.47 15.19
C THR A 217 17.57 -12.51 14.18
N ASN A 218 16.35 -12.05 14.46
CA ASN A 218 15.73 -10.94 13.76
C ASN A 218 16.06 -9.62 14.49
N PHE A 219 16.36 -8.58 13.72
CA PHE A 219 16.61 -7.24 14.25
C PHE A 219 15.93 -6.19 13.38
N MET A 220 15.59 -5.05 13.97
CA MET A 220 15.14 -3.88 13.24
C MET A 220 16.31 -2.90 13.13
N GLU A 221 16.65 -2.52 11.90
CA GLU A 221 17.73 -1.57 11.63
C GLU A 221 17.26 -0.60 10.54
N TYR A 222 17.38 0.69 10.83
CA TYR A 222 17.10 1.77 9.91
C TYR A 222 18.03 2.95 10.22
N LYS A 223 18.27 3.79 9.20
CA LYS A 223 19.07 5.00 9.36
C LYS A 223 18.21 6.10 9.98
N VAL A 224 18.88 7.09 10.57
CA VAL A 224 18.26 8.37 10.94
C VAL A 224 19.04 9.49 10.27
N ILE A 225 18.36 10.57 9.89
CA ILE A 225 18.96 11.73 9.22
C ILE A 225 18.80 13.01 10.04
N GLY A 226 19.71 13.95 9.80
CA GLY A 226 19.73 15.25 10.47
C GLY A 226 20.02 15.19 11.98
N ASP A 227 20.14 16.36 12.58
CA ASP A 227 20.27 16.48 14.04
C ASP A 227 18.95 16.13 14.74
N GLY A 228 17.83 16.29 14.03
CA GLY A 228 16.50 15.89 14.43
C GLY A 228 16.31 14.37 14.53
N ARG A 229 17.22 13.56 13.96
CA ARG A 229 17.17 12.08 13.92
C ARG A 229 15.87 11.55 13.29
N VAL A 230 15.47 12.13 12.17
CA VAL A 230 14.30 11.70 11.40
C VAL A 230 14.54 10.28 10.88
N ALA A 231 13.63 9.36 11.14
CA ALA A 231 13.81 7.95 10.77
C ALA A 231 13.68 7.73 9.26
N VAL A 232 14.56 6.91 8.70
CA VAL A 232 14.51 6.49 7.29
C VAL A 232 13.74 5.17 7.18
N PRO A 233 12.54 5.15 6.57
CA PRO A 233 11.77 3.92 6.42
C PRO A 233 12.52 2.87 5.60
N THR A 234 12.27 1.59 5.90
CA THR A 234 12.81 0.50 5.09
C THR A 234 11.97 0.22 3.84
N HIS A 235 10.67 0.49 3.92
CA HIS A 235 9.69 0.30 2.86
C HIS A 235 8.64 1.40 2.96
N PHE A 236 7.88 1.58 1.89
CA PHE A 236 6.63 2.32 1.89
C PHE A 236 5.49 1.40 1.52
N PHE A 237 4.28 1.74 1.97
CA PHE A 237 3.07 1.09 1.54
C PHE A 237 2.13 2.07 0.87
N LYS A 238 1.25 1.52 0.01
CA LYS A 238 0.05 2.21 -0.43
C LYS A 238 -1.12 1.23 -0.46
N ILE A 239 -2.21 1.57 0.23
CA ILE A 239 -3.49 0.87 0.13
C ILE A 239 -4.40 1.75 -0.72
N ILE A 240 -4.96 1.17 -1.77
CA ILE A 240 -5.89 1.84 -2.67
C ILE A 240 -7.23 1.15 -2.52
N ILE A 241 -8.27 1.91 -2.19
CA ILE A 241 -9.64 1.45 -2.05
C ILE A 241 -10.47 2.18 -3.10
N ALA A 242 -10.95 1.45 -4.09
CA ALA A 242 -11.76 1.98 -5.17
C ALA A 242 -13.21 1.56 -5.02
N ARG A 243 -14.13 2.50 -5.21
CA ARG A 243 -15.58 2.28 -5.17
C ARG A 243 -16.18 2.52 -6.54
N SER A 244 -16.78 1.49 -7.11
CA SER A 244 -17.49 1.58 -8.40
C SER A 244 -18.86 2.25 -8.23
N GLU A 245 -19.28 3.00 -9.26
CA GLU A 245 -20.63 3.58 -9.34
C GLU A 245 -21.72 2.50 -9.34
N GLU A 246 -21.48 1.38 -10.01
CA GLU A 246 -22.47 0.31 -10.21
C GLU A 246 -22.82 -0.41 -8.90
N ASN A 247 -21.86 -0.46 -7.96
CA ASN A 247 -22.04 -1.12 -6.68
C ASN A 247 -21.30 -0.39 -5.56
N LEU A 248 -21.92 0.68 -5.05
CA LEU A 248 -21.41 1.49 -3.93
C LEU A 248 -21.16 0.70 -2.63
N LYS A 249 -21.65 -0.54 -2.53
CA LYS A 249 -21.45 -1.40 -1.35
C LYS A 249 -20.22 -2.30 -1.47
N LYS A 250 -19.67 -2.51 -2.66
CA LYS A 250 -18.48 -3.33 -2.87
C LYS A 250 -17.26 -2.42 -3.05
N LEU A 251 -16.22 -2.68 -2.27
CA LEU A 251 -14.92 -2.03 -2.42
C LEU A 251 -13.94 -2.95 -3.13
N SER A 252 -13.18 -2.42 -4.08
CA SER A 252 -12.03 -3.10 -4.67
C SER A 252 -10.76 -2.55 -4.05
N ILE A 253 -9.86 -3.43 -3.63
CA ILE A 253 -8.65 -3.04 -2.88
C ILE A 253 -7.40 -3.55 -3.59
N GLY A 254 -6.38 -2.70 -3.67
CA GLY A 254 -5.02 -3.06 -4.05
C GLY A 254 -4.04 -2.54 -2.99
N CYS A 255 -3.10 -3.38 -2.56
CA CYS A 255 -2.13 -3.05 -1.53
C CYS A 255 -0.70 -3.28 -2.04
N TYR A 256 0.13 -2.27 -1.95
CA TYR A 256 1.52 -2.29 -2.41
C TYR A 256 2.48 -2.08 -1.25
N VAL A 257 3.58 -2.84 -1.22
CA VAL A 257 4.71 -2.62 -0.30
C VAL A 257 6.00 -2.57 -1.11
N ILE A 258 6.64 -1.41 -1.12
CA ILE A 258 7.80 -1.10 -1.97
C ILE A 258 9.03 -0.85 -1.10
N PRO A 259 10.17 -1.54 -1.32
CA PRO A 259 11.43 -1.27 -0.63
C PRO A 259 11.92 0.17 -0.84
N ASN A 260 12.42 0.82 0.21
CA ASN A 260 13.00 2.16 0.15
C ASN A 260 14.51 2.10 -0.14
N ASP A 261 14.90 1.42 -1.22
CA ASP A 261 16.30 1.28 -1.63
C ASP A 261 16.44 0.97 -3.13
N SER A 262 17.65 0.62 -3.56
CA SER A 262 17.97 0.33 -4.97
C SER A 262 17.47 -1.02 -5.47
N SER A 263 16.88 -1.87 -4.63
CA SER A 263 16.37 -3.18 -5.04
C SER A 263 15.13 -3.06 -5.94
N VAL A 264 14.53 -1.87 -6.05
CA VAL A 264 13.29 -1.68 -6.81
C VAL A 264 13.51 -1.74 -8.33
N GLY A 265 14.70 -1.39 -8.81
CA GLY A 265 15.22 -1.77 -10.14
C GLY A 265 14.21 -1.77 -11.30
N ASN A 266 14.24 -2.86 -12.10
CA ASN A 266 13.37 -3.10 -13.27
C ASN A 266 12.18 -4.03 -12.94
N HIS A 267 11.75 -4.09 -11.68
CA HIS A 267 10.67 -4.97 -11.25
C HIS A 267 9.31 -4.48 -11.76
N GLN A 268 8.36 -5.41 -11.92
CA GLN A 268 6.97 -5.07 -12.25
C GLN A 268 6.20 -4.63 -11.00
N MET A 269 5.13 -3.84 -11.17
CA MET A 269 4.32 -3.35 -10.06
C MET A 269 3.61 -4.49 -9.32
N ASN A 270 3.23 -5.55 -10.03
CA ASN A 270 2.63 -6.74 -9.42
C ASN A 270 3.54 -7.44 -8.39
N GLU A 271 4.87 -7.28 -8.47
CA GLU A 271 5.81 -7.90 -7.55
C GLU A 271 5.75 -7.26 -6.16
N TYR A 272 5.23 -6.03 -6.07
CA TYR A 272 5.01 -5.31 -4.83
C TYR A 272 3.60 -5.48 -4.26
N LEU A 273 2.71 -6.17 -4.97
CA LEU A 273 1.34 -6.41 -4.52
C LEU A 273 1.34 -7.42 -3.36
N VAL A 274 0.69 -7.07 -2.26
CA VAL A 274 0.56 -7.93 -1.09
C VAL A 274 -0.90 -7.97 -0.64
N PRO A 275 -1.35 -9.02 0.07
CA PRO A 275 -2.66 -9.02 0.71
C PRO A 275 -2.76 -7.93 1.79
N LEU A 276 -3.96 -7.38 2.02
CA LEU A 276 -4.18 -6.34 3.04
C LEU A 276 -3.71 -6.80 4.42
N LEU A 277 -4.03 -8.05 4.78
CA LEU A 277 -3.66 -8.66 6.05
C LEU A 277 -2.13 -8.69 6.27
N GLU A 278 -1.34 -8.90 5.21
CA GLU A 278 0.11 -8.89 5.32
C GLU A 278 0.64 -7.47 5.54
N LEU A 279 0.10 -6.49 4.82
CA LEU A 279 0.45 -5.08 5.00
C LEU A 279 0.10 -4.60 6.41
N GLU A 280 -1.13 -4.85 6.88
CA GLU A 280 -1.58 -4.52 8.24
C GLU A 280 -0.64 -5.07 9.32
N ARG A 281 -0.19 -6.32 9.15
CA ARG A 281 0.79 -6.95 10.06
C ARG A 281 2.15 -6.28 10.05
N LYS A 282 2.64 -5.84 8.88
CA LYS A 282 3.93 -5.15 8.75
C LYS A 282 3.87 -3.71 9.25
N ALA A 283 2.75 -3.03 9.03
CA ALA A 283 2.57 -1.62 9.37
C ALA A 283 2.04 -1.41 10.80
N GLY A 284 1.46 -2.44 11.42
CA GLY A 284 1.02 -2.38 12.82
C GLY A 284 -0.31 -1.67 13.05
N PHE A 285 -1.19 -1.62 12.05
CA PHE A 285 -2.54 -1.09 12.17
C PHE A 285 -3.57 -2.04 11.59
N LYS A 286 -4.86 -1.77 11.85
CA LYS A 286 -5.99 -2.44 11.23
C LYS A 286 -6.87 -1.40 10.57
N LEU A 287 -7.14 -1.59 9.29
CA LEU A 287 -7.92 -0.65 8.48
C LEU A 287 -9.42 -0.83 8.69
N PHE A 288 -9.90 -2.08 8.66
CA PHE A 288 -11.31 -2.40 8.82
C PHE A 288 -11.61 -3.08 10.15
N GLU A 289 -12.73 -2.73 10.77
CA GLU A 289 -13.23 -3.43 11.94
C GLU A 289 -13.61 -4.88 11.63
N GLU A 290 -13.64 -5.73 12.67
CA GLU A 290 -14.08 -7.12 12.52
C GLU A 290 -15.54 -7.18 12.08
N GLY A 291 -15.81 -7.93 11.00
CA GLY A 291 -17.15 -8.08 10.43
C GLY A 291 -17.47 -7.09 9.29
N PHE A 292 -16.51 -6.28 8.85
CA PHE A 292 -16.64 -5.55 7.59
C PHE A 292 -16.63 -6.54 6.41
N CYS A 293 -17.78 -6.74 5.74
CA CYS A 293 -18.00 -7.90 4.85
C CYS A 293 -18.11 -7.58 3.35
N SER A 294 -17.59 -6.46 2.84
CA SER A 294 -17.76 -6.16 1.40
C SER A 294 -16.58 -5.48 0.71
N TYR A 295 -15.39 -6.08 0.83
CA TYR A 295 -14.28 -5.78 -0.07
C TYR A 295 -13.80 -7.01 -0.83
N ALA A 296 -13.16 -6.78 -1.97
CA ALA A 296 -12.42 -7.78 -2.73
C ALA A 296 -11.05 -7.23 -3.07
N GLU A 297 -10.02 -8.06 -2.96
CA GLU A 297 -8.65 -7.74 -3.41
C GLU A 297 -8.55 -8.00 -4.92
N ASP A 298 -9.40 -7.33 -5.70
CA ASP A 298 -9.58 -7.52 -7.15
C ASP A 298 -9.36 -6.23 -7.95
N LEU A 299 -8.73 -5.21 -7.33
CA LEU A 299 -8.34 -4.00 -8.04
C LEU A 299 -7.38 -4.35 -9.18
N MET A 300 -7.57 -3.71 -10.34
CA MET A 300 -6.70 -3.91 -11.49
C MET A 300 -5.23 -3.63 -11.14
N THR A 301 -4.29 -4.32 -11.78
CA THR A 301 -2.86 -4.12 -11.52
C THR A 301 -2.33 -2.90 -12.27
N ALA A 302 -1.31 -2.26 -11.70
CA ALA A 302 -0.67 -1.09 -12.30
C ALA A 302 0.25 -1.43 -13.49
N ASP A 303 0.56 -2.70 -13.77
CA ASP A 303 1.56 -3.07 -14.79
C ASP A 303 1.17 -2.61 -16.20
N GLU A 304 -0.09 -2.78 -16.58
CA GLU A 304 -0.58 -2.38 -17.90
C GLU A 304 -0.63 -0.86 -18.01
N PHE A 305 -1.06 -0.19 -16.94
CA PHE A 305 -1.04 1.26 -16.84
C PHE A 305 0.39 1.82 -17.02
N VAL A 306 1.37 1.28 -16.29
CA VAL A 306 2.76 1.80 -16.30
C VAL A 306 3.39 1.72 -17.69
N LYS A 307 3.08 0.68 -18.48
CA LYS A 307 3.62 0.51 -19.83
C LYS A 307 3.22 1.62 -20.80
N ASP A 308 2.05 2.22 -20.61
CA ASP A 308 1.51 3.25 -21.52
C ASP A 308 0.96 4.48 -20.77
N LYS A 309 1.52 4.77 -19.59
CA LYS A 309 1.01 5.77 -18.64
C LYS A 309 0.81 7.14 -19.26
N ILE A 310 1.70 7.55 -20.17
CA ILE A 310 1.65 8.87 -20.82
C ILE A 310 0.40 8.98 -21.70
N ASN A 311 0.14 7.99 -22.55
CA ASN A 311 -1.01 8.01 -23.45
C ASN A 311 -2.31 7.83 -22.68
N ILE A 312 -2.36 6.89 -21.73
CA ILE A 312 -3.54 6.65 -20.89
C ILE A 312 -3.92 7.92 -20.12
N MET A 313 -2.95 8.58 -19.48
CA MET A 313 -3.21 9.81 -18.71
C MET A 313 -3.64 10.97 -19.64
N ALA A 314 -3.07 11.08 -20.83
CA ALA A 314 -3.49 12.07 -21.82
C ALA A 314 -4.91 11.84 -22.33
N GLU A 315 -5.30 10.58 -22.57
CA GLU A 315 -6.65 10.20 -23.01
C GLU A 315 -7.71 10.55 -21.98
N VAL A 316 -7.46 10.26 -20.70
CA VAL A 316 -8.37 10.66 -19.61
C VAL A 316 -8.20 12.14 -19.24
N GLY A 317 -7.19 12.82 -19.80
CA GLY A 317 -6.82 14.21 -19.59
C GLY A 317 -6.46 14.56 -18.15
N LEU A 318 -5.72 13.68 -17.48
CA LEU A 318 -5.13 13.90 -16.16
C LEU A 318 -3.61 14.07 -16.29
N SER A 319 -2.98 14.72 -15.33
CA SER A 319 -1.51 14.85 -15.30
C SER A 319 -0.85 13.58 -14.74
N TRP A 320 0.19 13.12 -15.42
CA TRP A 320 1.09 12.08 -14.91
C TRP A 320 1.98 12.61 -13.77
#